data_AF-A0A7Y7URF1-F1
#
_entry.id   AF-A0A7Y7URF1-F1
#
_cell.length_a   1.000
_cell.length_b   1.000
_cell.length_c   1.000
_cell.angle_alpha   90.00
_cell.angle_beta   90.00
_cell.angle_gamma   90.00
#
_symmetry.space_group_name_H-M   'P 1'
#
loop_
_entity.id
_entity.type
_entity.pdbx_description
1 polymer ?
#
loop_
_entity_poly.entity_id
_entity_poly.type
_entity_poly.pdbx_seq_one_letter_code
_entity_poly.pdbx_strand_id
1 'polypeptide(L)'
;MEAQDMGIRQMALRTNIKKSRLGVILHRDSAKRAPMTLPEFQSILRSLNIDLMQAIISVEMARDLELMGDERFATLVAMLSTLFNGLPHRLIEALRELEGMDGSEIRKEWGTYFQSAVIKKMVAEISRILQRRAVLEEGNDFAL
;
A
#
# COMPACT_ATOMS: atom_id res chain seq x y z
N MET A 1 -7.46 3.49 -10.83
CA MET A 1 -7.67 2.05 -10.60
C MET A 1 -8.78 1.61 -11.53
N GLU A 2 -8.53 0.67 -12.43
CA GLU A 2 -9.62 0.12 -13.26
C GLU A 2 -10.56 -0.70 -12.39
N ALA A 3 -11.84 -0.34 -12.37
CA ALA A 3 -12.86 -1.12 -11.68
C ALA A 3 -13.06 -2.43 -12.44
N GLN A 4 -12.64 -3.56 -11.87
CA GLN A 4 -13.02 -4.86 -12.40
C GLN A 4 -14.48 -5.12 -12.04
N ASP A 5 -15.36 -5.16 -13.03
CA ASP A 5 -16.73 -5.60 -12.83
C ASP A 5 -16.74 -7.12 -12.57
N MET A 6 -16.98 -7.49 -11.31
CA MET A 6 -17.01 -8.88 -10.87
C MET A 6 -18.34 -9.18 -10.19
N GLY A 7 -19.13 -10.04 -10.81
CA GLY A 7 -20.37 -10.52 -10.20
C GLY A 7 -20.12 -11.38 -8.96
N ILE A 8 -21.04 -11.32 -7.99
CA ILE A 8 -20.99 -12.07 -6.71
C ILE A 8 -20.74 -13.58 -6.90
N ARG A 9 -21.24 -14.17 -8.01
CA ARG A 9 -21.00 -15.59 -8.32
C ARG A 9 -19.53 -15.88 -8.64
N GLN A 10 -18.89 -15.01 -9.43
CA GLN A 10 -17.49 -15.13 -9.78
C GLN A 10 -16.60 -14.88 -8.57
N MET A 11 -16.96 -13.88 -7.75
CA MET A 11 -16.24 -13.60 -6.51
C MET A 11 -16.30 -14.78 -5.54
N ALA A 12 -17.45 -15.45 -5.38
CA ALA A 12 -17.57 -16.64 -4.55
C ALA A 12 -16.59 -17.75 -4.94
N LEU A 13 -16.38 -17.95 -6.25
CA LEU A 13 -15.44 -18.93 -6.77
C LEU A 13 -13.98 -18.54 -6.49
N ARG A 14 -13.64 -17.25 -6.60
CA ARG A 14 -12.26 -16.76 -6.40
C ARG A 14 -11.86 -16.63 -4.93
N THR A 15 -12.80 -16.34 -4.03
CA THR A 15 -12.52 -16.09 -2.62
C THR A 15 -12.76 -17.30 -1.72
N ASN A 16 -13.42 -18.35 -2.24
CA ASN A 16 -13.95 -19.47 -1.46
C ASN A 16 -14.95 -19.02 -0.35
N ILE A 17 -15.54 -17.83 -0.48
CA ILE A 17 -16.58 -17.33 0.41
C ILE A 17 -17.94 -17.69 -0.19
N LYS A 18 -18.83 -18.27 0.62
CA LYS A 18 -20.17 -18.67 0.17
C LYS A 18 -20.92 -17.47 -0.43
N LYS A 19 -21.66 -17.69 -1.53
CA LYS A 19 -22.49 -16.65 -2.18
C LYS A 19 -23.42 -15.92 -1.21
N SER A 20 -24.06 -16.66 -0.30
CA SER A 20 -24.93 -16.08 0.75
C SER A 20 -24.16 -15.17 1.70
N ARG A 21 -22.93 -15.56 2.08
CA ARG A 21 -22.05 -14.77 2.92
C ARG A 21 -21.57 -13.50 2.20
N LEU A 22 -21.15 -13.61 0.94
CA LEU A 22 -20.83 -12.45 0.10
C LEU A 22 -22.02 -11.50 -0.05
N GLY A 23 -23.23 -12.03 -0.23
CA GLY A 23 -24.46 -11.23 -0.35
C GLY A 23 -24.78 -10.38 0.87
N VAL A 24 -24.43 -10.85 2.08
CA VAL A 24 -24.65 -10.07 3.31
C VAL A 24 -23.48 -9.15 3.65
N ILE A 25 -22.23 -9.50 3.37
CA ILE A 25 -21.08 -8.61 3.68
C ILE A 25 -20.86 -7.53 2.61
N LEU A 26 -21.25 -7.78 1.36
CA LEU A 26 -21.21 -6.81 0.24
C LEU A 26 -22.61 -6.30 -0.12
N HIS A 27 -23.54 -6.33 0.83
CA HIS A 27 -24.90 -5.88 0.61
C HIS A 27 -24.93 -4.43 0.06
N ARG A 28 -25.82 -4.17 -0.91
CA ARG A 28 -25.91 -2.85 -1.58
C ARG A 28 -26.21 -1.73 -0.58
N ASP A 29 -27.15 -1.98 0.33
CA ASP A 29 -27.43 -1.13 1.48
C ASP A 29 -26.38 -1.37 2.56
N SER A 30 -25.60 -0.33 2.88
CA SER A 30 -24.53 -0.38 3.87
C SER A 30 -25.02 -0.65 5.29
N ALA A 31 -26.24 -0.22 5.64
CA ALA A 31 -26.80 -0.45 6.97
C ALA A 31 -27.17 -1.93 7.20
N LYS A 32 -27.33 -2.70 6.12
CA LYS A 32 -27.65 -4.14 6.16
C LYS A 32 -26.41 -5.03 6.00
N ARG A 33 -25.21 -4.45 5.91
CA ARG A 33 -23.98 -5.22 5.76
C ARG A 33 -23.67 -5.95 7.06
N ALA A 34 -23.47 -7.26 6.98
CA ALA A 34 -22.91 -8.01 8.09
C ALA A 34 -21.42 -7.65 8.28
N PRO A 35 -20.88 -7.71 9.51
CA PRO A 35 -19.46 -7.51 9.75
C PRO A 35 -18.62 -8.50 8.94
N MET A 36 -17.51 -8.00 8.38
CA MET A 36 -16.54 -8.78 7.62
C MET A 36 -15.33 -9.11 8.50
N THR A 37 -14.81 -10.32 8.37
CA THR A 37 -13.56 -10.72 9.03
C THR A 37 -12.34 -10.26 8.20
N LEU A 38 -11.17 -10.11 8.84
CA LEU A 38 -9.94 -9.75 8.14
C LEU A 38 -9.56 -10.74 7.02
N PRO A 39 -9.68 -12.08 7.20
CA PRO A 39 -9.44 -13.03 6.11
C PRO A 39 -10.41 -12.87 4.95
N GLU A 40 -11.69 -12.60 5.20
CA GLU A 40 -12.67 -12.33 4.14
C GLU A 40 -12.28 -11.08 3.35
N PHE A 41 -11.88 -10.01 4.04
CA PHE A 41 -11.42 -8.77 3.42
C PHE A 41 -10.20 -9.00 2.52
N GLN A 42 -9.18 -9.69 3.04
CA GLN A 42 -7.97 -10.01 2.28
C GLN A 42 -8.27 -10.86 1.03
N SER A 43 -9.13 -11.88 1.16
CA SER A 43 -9.53 -12.71 0.03
C SER A 43 -10.28 -11.91 -1.03
N ILE A 44 -11.18 -11.01 -0.63
CA ILE A 44 -11.91 -10.13 -1.55
C ILE A 44 -10.94 -9.21 -2.29
N LEU A 45 -10.06 -8.50 -1.58
CA LEU A 45 -9.05 -7.63 -2.21
C LEU A 45 -8.18 -8.37 -3.21
N ARG A 46 -7.62 -9.53 -2.83
CA ARG A 46 -6.82 -10.37 -3.73
C ARG A 46 -7.60 -10.80 -4.97
N SER A 47 -8.87 -11.17 -4.83
CA SER A 47 -9.70 -11.59 -5.97
C SER A 47 -9.94 -10.47 -6.98
N LEU A 48 -9.92 -9.22 -6.52
CA LEU A 48 -10.01 -7.99 -7.31
C LEU A 48 -8.65 -7.51 -7.82
N ASN A 49 -7.56 -8.27 -7.58
CA ASN A 49 -6.18 -7.86 -7.84
C ASN A 49 -5.78 -6.55 -7.14
N ILE A 50 -6.35 -6.29 -5.97
CA ILE A 50 -6.00 -5.14 -5.14
C ILE A 50 -5.03 -5.61 -4.06
N ASP A 51 -3.85 -5.00 -4.01
CA ASP A 51 -2.91 -5.23 -2.92
C ASP A 51 -3.41 -4.56 -1.62
N LEU A 52 -3.19 -5.22 -0.48
CA LEU A 52 -3.67 -4.73 0.81
C LEU A 52 -2.97 -3.43 1.22
N MET A 53 -1.65 -3.32 1.00
CA MET A 53 -0.91 -2.10 1.30
C MET A 53 -1.37 -0.97 0.39
N GLN A 54 -1.59 -1.28 -0.90
CA GLN A 54 -2.15 -0.33 -1.85
C GLN A 54 -3.51 0.22 -1.38
N ALA A 55 -4.41 -0.64 -0.90
CA ALA A 55 -5.71 -0.24 -0.38
C ALA A 55 -5.59 0.65 0.87
N ILE A 56 -4.71 0.30 1.81
CA ILE A 56 -4.47 1.07 3.04
C ILE A 56 -3.92 2.47 2.70
N ILE A 57 -2.86 2.52 1.89
CA ILE A 57 -2.20 3.78 1.49
C ILE A 57 -3.20 4.66 0.73
N SER A 58 -4.00 4.07 -0.17
CA SER A 58 -5.02 4.81 -0.90
C SER A 58 -6.04 5.45 0.03
N VAL A 59 -6.53 4.74 1.06
CA VAL A 59 -7.49 5.29 2.03
C VAL A 59 -6.84 6.38 2.90
N GLU A 60 -5.59 6.21 3.29
CA GLU A 60 -4.86 7.19 4.09
C GLU A 60 -4.64 8.50 3.31
N MET A 61 -4.24 8.39 2.04
CA MET A 61 -3.96 9.53 1.17
C MET A 61 -5.23 10.16 0.59
N ALA A 62 -6.31 9.39 0.39
CA ALA A 62 -7.59 9.89 -0.13
C ALA A 62 -8.38 10.75 0.87
N ARG A 63 -7.85 11.00 2.07
CA ARG A 63 -8.36 12.07 2.95
C ARG A 63 -8.39 13.42 2.20
N ASP A 64 -7.51 13.59 1.20
CA ASP A 64 -7.56 14.64 0.19
C ASP A 64 -8.17 14.09 -1.12
N LEU A 65 -9.50 14.09 -1.20
CA LEU A 65 -10.30 13.48 -2.28
C LEU A 65 -9.97 13.96 -3.71
N GLU A 66 -9.33 15.13 -3.86
CA GLU A 66 -8.97 15.71 -5.15
C GLU A 66 -7.91 14.89 -5.92
N LEU A 67 -7.18 14.01 -5.25
CA LEU A 67 -6.11 13.22 -5.85
C LEU A 67 -6.58 11.87 -6.42
N MET A 68 -7.82 11.45 -6.10
CA MET A 68 -8.42 10.18 -6.51
C MET A 68 -8.83 10.23 -7.99
N GLY A 69 -7.85 10.12 -8.89
CA GLY A 69 -8.05 10.19 -10.34
C GLY A 69 -6.80 10.61 -11.10
N ASP A 70 -5.82 11.19 -10.40
CA ASP A 70 -4.54 11.60 -10.98
C ASP A 70 -3.62 10.38 -11.15
N GLU A 71 -3.02 10.21 -12.33
CA GLU A 71 -2.06 9.14 -12.62
C GLU A 71 -0.83 9.22 -11.69
N ARG A 72 -0.38 10.44 -11.34
CA ARG A 72 0.73 10.67 -10.41
C ARG A 72 0.43 10.09 -9.03
N PHE A 73 -0.83 10.18 -8.59
CA PHE A 73 -1.28 9.61 -7.34
C PHE A 73 -1.21 8.08 -7.39
N ALA A 74 -1.68 7.47 -8.48
CA ALA A 74 -1.60 6.01 -8.66
C ALA A 74 -0.15 5.51 -8.68
N THR A 75 0.76 6.21 -9.36
CA THR A 75 2.19 5.88 -9.36
C THR A 75 2.81 6.00 -7.97
N LEU A 76 2.49 7.07 -7.23
CA LEU A 76 2.98 7.28 -5.87
C LEU A 76 2.50 6.17 -4.92
N VAL A 77 1.21 5.81 -4.99
CA VAL A 77 0.64 4.72 -4.20
C VAL A 77 1.33 3.38 -4.51
N ALA A 78 1.60 3.08 -5.78
CA ALA A 78 2.30 1.85 -6.17
C ALA A 78 3.75 1.82 -5.66
N MET A 79 4.46 2.95 -5.76
CA MET A 79 5.82 3.10 -5.22
C MET A 79 5.85 2.89 -3.69
N LEU A 80 4.91 3.52 -2.97
CA LEU A 80 4.80 3.35 -1.51
C LEU A 80 4.45 1.91 -1.13
N SER A 81 3.54 1.26 -1.86
CA SER A 81 3.19 -0.15 -1.62
C SER A 81 4.42 -1.05 -1.75
N THR A 82 5.28 -0.78 -2.73
CA THR A 82 6.55 -1.49 -2.92
C THR A 82 7.52 -1.23 -1.78
N LEU A 83 7.64 0.03 -1.32
CA LEU A 83 8.51 0.40 -0.19
C LEU A 83 8.13 -0.33 1.10
N PHE A 84 6.84 -0.43 1.41
CA PHE A 84 6.38 -1.08 2.63
C PHE A 84 6.33 -2.60 2.52
N ASN A 85 6.30 -3.16 1.30
CA ASN A 85 6.28 -4.60 1.09
C ASN A 85 7.56 -5.25 1.65
N GLY A 86 7.40 -6.15 2.63
CA GLY A 86 8.51 -6.84 3.28
C GLY A 86 9.33 -6.00 4.27
N LEU A 87 9.08 -4.69 4.38
CA LEU A 87 9.79 -3.82 5.33
C LEU A 87 9.64 -4.29 6.79
N PRO A 88 8.43 -4.61 7.31
CA PRO A 88 8.29 -5.08 8.68
C PRO A 88 9.09 -6.35 8.97
N HIS A 89 9.14 -7.27 7.99
CA HIS A 89 9.87 -8.52 8.14
C HIS A 89 11.38 -8.28 8.20
N ARG A 90 11.92 -7.49 7.26
CA ARG A 90 13.34 -7.14 7.24
C ARG A 90 13.79 -6.39 8.48
N LEU A 91 12.93 -5.55 9.06
CA LEU A 91 13.21 -4.88 10.32
C LEU A 91 13.30 -5.88 11.48
N ILE A 92 12.41 -6.87 11.54
CA ILE A 92 12.48 -7.94 12.55
C ILE A 92 13.76 -8.77 12.39
N GLU A 93 14.13 -9.11 11.16
CA GLU A 93 15.38 -9.83 10.88
C GLU A 93 16.61 -9.04 11.31
N ALA A 94 16.71 -7.76 10.91
CA ALA A 94 17.82 -6.89 11.30
C ALA A 94 17.91 -6.71 12.82
N LEU A 95 16.77 -6.64 13.53
CA LEU A 95 16.75 -6.56 14.99
C LEU A 95 17.22 -7.85 15.66
N ARG A 96 16.98 -9.02 15.05
CA ARG A 96 17.48 -10.31 15.56
C ARG A 96 18.99 -10.47 15.43
N GLU A 97 19.60 -9.78 14.47
CA GLU A 97 21.06 -9.79 14.26
C GLU A 97 21.81 -8.89 15.26
N LEU A 98 21.12 -7.97 15.93
CA LEU A 98 21.71 -7.16 16.98
C LEU A 98 21.85 -8.01 18.25
N GLU A 99 23.09 -8.43 18.54
CA GLU A 99 23.41 -9.13 19.78
C GLU A 99 22.90 -8.35 21.00
N GLY A 100 22.05 -8.98 21.81
CA GLY A 100 21.57 -8.44 23.08
C GLY A 100 20.22 -7.73 23.06
N MET A 101 19.49 -7.70 21.93
CA MET A 101 18.08 -7.26 21.93
C MET A 101 17.13 -8.46 22.09
N ASP A 102 16.42 -8.54 23.21
CA ASP A 102 15.34 -9.53 23.41
C ASP A 102 13.96 -9.00 22.97
N GLY A 103 13.91 -7.74 22.54
CA GLY A 103 12.71 -7.07 22.04
C GLY A 103 11.97 -6.29 23.12
N SER A 104 12.37 -6.40 24.39
CA SER A 104 11.84 -5.60 25.50
C SER A 104 12.27 -4.13 25.44
N GLU A 105 13.31 -3.81 24.66
CA GLU A 105 13.83 -2.47 24.45
C GLU A 105 13.07 -1.70 23.38
N ILE A 106 12.25 -2.37 22.56
CA ILE A 106 11.47 -1.73 21.50
C ILE A 106 10.39 -0.86 22.13
N ARG A 107 10.43 0.42 21.80
CA ARG A 107 9.55 1.45 22.34
C ARG A 107 8.59 1.96 21.26
N LYS A 108 7.31 2.16 21.59
CA LYS A 108 6.29 2.60 20.61
C LYS A 108 6.62 4.00 20.07
N GLU A 109 7.17 4.85 20.91
CA GLU A 109 7.62 6.20 20.60
C GLU A 109 8.74 6.25 19.55
N TRP A 110 9.43 5.14 19.27
CA TRP A 110 10.40 5.07 18.17
C TRP A 110 9.75 5.24 16.80
N GLY A 111 8.44 4.96 16.68
CA GLY A 111 7.70 5.08 15.44
C GLY A 111 7.83 6.47 14.80
N THR A 112 7.72 7.56 15.59
CA THR A 112 7.83 8.94 15.07
C THR A 112 9.25 9.29 14.61
N TYR A 113 10.27 8.77 15.30
CA TYR A 113 11.66 8.96 14.92
C TYR A 113 11.98 8.24 13.61
N PHE A 114 11.58 6.97 13.48
CA PHE A 114 11.76 6.21 12.24
C PHE A 114 10.98 6.81 11.09
N GLN A 115 9.73 7.22 11.30
CA GLN A 115 8.94 7.90 10.27
C GLN A 115 9.67 9.14 9.74
N SER A 116 10.18 9.99 10.64
CA SER A 116 10.92 11.20 10.25
C SER A 116 12.20 10.87 9.48
N ALA A 117 12.94 9.84 9.89
CA ALA A 117 14.15 9.40 9.22
C ALA A 117 13.87 8.85 7.81
N VAL A 118 12.82 8.03 7.67
CA VAL A 118 12.37 7.47 6.38
C VAL A 118 11.95 8.58 5.43
N ILE A 119 11.13 9.54 5.88
CA ILE A 119 10.69 10.68 5.05
C ILE A 119 11.90 11.48 4.55
N LYS A 120 12.83 11.84 5.43
CA LYS A 120 14.04 12.58 5.06
C LYS A 120 14.87 11.82 4.02
N LYS A 121 15.06 10.52 4.21
CA LYS A 121 15.81 9.67 3.28
C LYS A 121 15.11 9.58 1.92
N MET A 122 13.79 9.39 1.90
CA MET A 122 13.00 9.33 0.67
C MET A 122 13.10 10.63 -0.13
N VAL A 123 12.90 11.78 0.51
CA VAL A 123 13.02 13.10 -0.15
C VAL A 123 14.42 13.28 -0.75
N ALA A 124 15.47 12.88 -0.02
CA ALA A 124 16.84 12.96 -0.50
C ALA A 124 17.08 12.06 -1.74
N GLU A 125 16.60 10.81 -1.72
CA GLU A 125 16.78 9.90 -2.86
C GLU A 125 15.97 10.34 -4.08
N ILE A 126 14.72 10.79 -3.90
CA ILE A 126 13.90 11.34 -4.99
C ILE A 126 14.58 12.56 -5.60
N SER A 127 15.09 13.47 -4.78
CA SER A 127 15.81 14.66 -5.25
C SER A 127 17.04 14.30 -6.07
N ARG A 128 17.83 13.30 -5.64
CA ARG A 128 18.98 12.81 -6.43
C ARG A 128 18.57 12.18 -7.76
N ILE A 129 17.48 11.41 -7.78
CA ILE A 129 16.95 10.81 -9.01
C ILE A 129 16.54 11.91 -10.01
N LEU A 130 15.85 12.96 -9.54
CA LEU A 130 15.45 14.09 -10.37
C LEU A 130 16.65 14.88 -10.90
N GLN A 131 17.63 15.17 -10.04
CA GLN A 131 18.88 15.83 -10.44
C GLN A 131 19.63 15.03 -11.51
N ARG A 132 19.72 13.70 -11.35
CA ARG A 132 20.37 12.84 -12.34
C ARG A 132 19.64 12.83 -13.69
N ARG A 133 18.31 12.92 -13.71
CA ARG A 133 17.53 13.02 -14.94
C ARG A 133 17.76 14.36 -15.65
N ALA A 134 17.73 15.47 -14.93
CA ALA A 134 17.96 16.80 -15.49
C ALA A 134 19.34 16.89 -16.20
N VAL A 135 20.40 16.35 -15.58
CA VAL A 135 21.74 16.32 -16.18
C VAL A 135 21.81 15.48 -17.47
N LEU A 136 21.04 14.38 -17.54
CA LEU A 136 20.99 13.53 -18.74
C LEU A 136 20.17 14.16 -19.87
N GLU A 137 19.12 14.91 -19.54
CA GLU A 137 18.31 15.65 -20.51
C GLU A 137 19.08 16.85 -21.08
N GLU A 138 19.76 17.62 -20.24
CA GLU A 138 20.64 18.72 -20.67
C GLU A 138 21.80 18.22 -21.55
N GLY A 139 22.41 17.07 -21.22
CA GLY A 139 23.48 16.49 -22.01
C GLY A 139 23.06 15.95 -23.39
N ASN A 140 21.76 15.70 -23.61
CA ASN A 140 21.22 15.21 -24.88
C ASN A 140 20.82 16.35 -25.83
N ASP A 141 20.58 17.55 -25.29
CA ASP A 141 20.27 18.77 -26.07
C ASP A 141 21.52 19.37 -26.76
N PHE A 142 22.73 19.03 -26.30
CA PHE A 142 23.99 19.40 -26.96
C PHE A 142 24.42 18.43 -28.08
N ALA A 143 23.60 17.42 -28.40
CA ALA A 143 23.89 16.40 -29.41
C ALA A 143 23.07 16.53 -30.72
N LEU A 144 22.38 17.66 -30.93
CA LEU A 144 21.70 18.05 -32.17
C LEU A 144 22.36 19.28 -32.80
#